data_AF-A0A022QHZ0-F1
#
_entry.id   AF-A0A022QHZ0-F1
#
_cell.length_a   1.000
_cell.length_b   1.000
_cell.length_c   1.000
_cell.angle_alpha   90.00
_cell.angle_beta   90.00
_cell.angle_gamma   90.00
#
_symmetry.space_group_name_H-M   'P 1'
#
loop_
_entity.id
_entity.type
_entity.pdbx_description
1 polymer ?
#
loop_
_entity_poly.entity_id
_entity_poly.type
_entity_poly.pdbx_seq_one_letter_code
_entity_poly.pdbx_strand_id
1 'polypeptide(L)'
;ARLTPGSEIHMHHSANSIDQFKDISGFEDFKIHLGGLILDSEIPKNIRAKYYNLCCSQRMFLLDHLINGLSTKLAVVMISETTNISEAVRSADVSTSLHHLECWEKTFKAFEDLGMAVGFIRNRLHKLLEISREAQSNNESKMIVRAQADHVSGNLETTSLNVEALIGSLEAEIETLRWKNEKLGFEFRELARAPW
;
A
#
# COMPACT_ATOMS: atom_id res chain seq x y z
N ALA A 1 -49.37 59.25 -12.97
CA ALA A 1 -48.50 58.23 -13.61
C ALA A 1 -48.38 57.05 -12.65
N ARG A 2 -48.96 55.90 -12.99
CA ARG A 2 -48.89 54.67 -12.19
C ARG A 2 -47.65 53.90 -12.60
N LEU A 3 -46.77 53.62 -11.65
CA LEU A 3 -45.62 52.73 -11.82
C LEU A 3 -46.07 51.31 -11.49
N THR A 4 -45.88 50.39 -12.43
CA THR A 4 -45.92 48.94 -12.20
C THR A 4 -44.49 48.43 -12.06
N PRO A 5 -44.14 47.68 -11.00
CA PRO A 5 -42.99 46.78 -11.01
C PRO A 5 -43.48 45.34 -11.20
N GLY A 6 -43.03 44.70 -12.29
CA GLY A 6 -43.41 43.34 -12.61
C GLY A 6 -42.32 42.68 -13.46
N SER A 7 -41.30 42.17 -12.79
CA SER A 7 -40.42 41.11 -13.30
C SER A 7 -39.60 40.55 -12.15
N GLU A 8 -40.26 39.74 -11.32
CA GLU A 8 -39.59 38.83 -10.40
C GLU A 8 -38.80 37.81 -11.23
N ILE A 9 -37.48 37.88 -11.12
CA ILE A 9 -36.56 36.88 -11.63
C ILE A 9 -36.78 35.64 -10.77
N HIS A 10 -37.33 34.59 -11.38
CA HIS A 10 -37.51 33.30 -10.72
C HIS A 10 -36.12 32.70 -10.43
N MET A 11 -35.65 32.94 -9.21
CA MET A 11 -34.48 32.29 -8.64
C MET A 11 -34.86 30.82 -8.45
N HIS A 12 -34.34 29.94 -9.30
CA HIS A 12 -34.46 28.51 -9.08
C HIS A 12 -33.75 28.16 -7.78
N HIS A 13 -34.56 27.84 -6.76
CA HIS A 13 -34.10 27.27 -5.50
C HIS A 13 -33.26 26.03 -5.79
N SER A 14 -32.00 26.06 -5.33
CA SER A 14 -31.13 24.89 -5.26
C SER A 14 -31.78 23.87 -4.33
N ALA A 15 -32.41 22.85 -4.89
CA ALA A 15 -32.86 21.69 -4.14
C ALA A 15 -31.62 20.90 -3.69
N ASN A 16 -31.63 20.42 -2.45
CA ASN A 16 -30.53 19.60 -1.92
C ASN A 16 -30.24 18.42 -2.85
N SER A 17 -28.98 18.25 -3.24
CA SER A 17 -28.51 17.19 -4.16
C SER A 17 -28.90 15.78 -3.73
N ILE A 18 -28.99 15.58 -2.40
CA ILE A 18 -29.40 14.32 -1.77
C ILE A 18 -30.86 13.99 -2.07
N ASP A 19 -31.74 14.99 -2.16
CA ASP A 19 -33.16 14.76 -2.43
C ASP A 19 -33.39 14.48 -3.92
N GLN A 20 -32.62 15.11 -4.82
CA GLN A 20 -32.65 14.78 -6.26
C GLN A 20 -32.13 13.36 -6.55
N PHE A 21 -31.14 12.86 -5.79
CA PHE A 21 -30.59 11.52 -6.01
C PHE A 21 -31.55 10.41 -5.56
N LYS A 22 -32.43 10.67 -4.58
CA LYS A 22 -33.42 9.68 -4.09
C LYS A 22 -34.47 9.30 -5.13
N ASP A 23 -34.75 10.18 -6.08
CA ASP A 23 -35.79 9.97 -7.10
C ASP A 23 -35.30 9.14 -8.30
N ILE A 24 -34.02 8.71 -8.29
CA ILE A 24 -33.43 7.93 -9.37
C ILE A 24 -33.74 6.44 -9.16
N SER A 25 -34.63 5.89 -10.00
CA SER A 25 -35.07 4.49 -9.87
C SER A 25 -34.07 3.48 -10.42
N GLY A 26 -33.15 3.90 -11.31
CA GLY A 26 -32.16 3.03 -11.93
C GLY A 26 -31.19 3.76 -12.85
N PHE A 27 -30.31 2.99 -13.52
CA PHE A 27 -29.28 3.52 -14.41
C PHE A 27 -29.85 4.29 -15.63
N GLU A 28 -31.04 3.93 -16.12
CA GLU A 28 -31.63 4.60 -17.29
C GLU A 28 -32.15 6.01 -16.96
N ASP A 29 -32.62 6.21 -15.72
CA ASP A 29 -33.08 7.50 -15.20
C ASP A 29 -31.92 8.39 -14.72
N PHE A 30 -30.72 7.82 -14.57
CA PHE A 30 -29.53 8.53 -14.14
C PHE A 30 -29.00 9.43 -15.25
N LYS A 31 -29.05 10.76 -15.04
CA LYS A 31 -28.51 11.78 -15.93
C LYS A 31 -27.39 12.55 -15.27
N ILE A 32 -26.29 12.71 -16.00
CA ILE A 32 -25.14 13.49 -15.51
C ILE A 32 -25.31 14.92 -16.00
N HIS A 33 -25.51 15.85 -15.07
CA HIS A 33 -25.70 17.26 -15.38
C HIS A 33 -24.46 18.09 -15.02
N LEU A 34 -24.14 19.07 -15.87
CA LEU A 34 -23.18 20.13 -15.58
C LEU A 34 -23.60 21.42 -16.27
N GLY A 35 -23.85 22.48 -15.49
CA GLY A 35 -24.22 23.78 -16.04
C GLY A 35 -25.49 23.74 -16.93
N GLY A 36 -26.45 22.87 -16.59
CA GLY A 36 -27.68 22.67 -17.38
C GLY A 36 -27.51 21.78 -18.62
N LEU A 37 -26.31 21.27 -18.90
CA LEU A 37 -26.04 20.34 -20.01
C LEU A 37 -26.03 18.89 -19.52
N ILE A 38 -26.44 17.97 -20.37
CA ILE A 38 -26.41 16.52 -20.12
C ILE A 38 -25.14 15.93 -20.75
N LEU A 39 -24.28 15.29 -19.95
CA LEU A 39 -22.99 14.74 -20.39
C LEU A 39 -23.06 13.28 -20.87
N ASP A 40 -24.23 12.65 -20.79
CA ASP A 40 -24.46 11.22 -21.04
C ASP A 40 -23.91 10.70 -22.36
N SER A 41 -23.93 11.51 -23.44
CA SER A 41 -23.46 11.13 -24.78
C SER A 41 -21.95 11.28 -24.96
N GLU A 42 -21.30 12.07 -24.12
CA GLU A 42 -19.84 12.28 -24.14
C GLU A 42 -19.10 11.18 -23.36
N ILE A 43 -19.81 10.41 -22.53
CA ILE A 43 -19.24 9.40 -21.65
C ILE A 43 -19.61 8.00 -22.15
N PRO A 44 -18.63 7.11 -22.40
CA PRO A 44 -18.91 5.73 -22.77
C PRO A 44 -19.83 5.02 -21.76
N LYS A 45 -20.80 4.24 -22.24
CA LYS A 45 -21.84 3.60 -21.40
C LYS A 45 -21.26 2.78 -20.24
N ASN A 46 -20.15 2.08 -20.46
CA ASN A 46 -19.46 1.29 -19.43
C ASN A 46 -18.87 2.17 -18.31
N ILE A 47 -18.28 3.32 -18.66
CA ILE A 47 -17.77 4.29 -17.69
C ILE A 47 -18.93 4.94 -16.93
N ARG A 48 -20.00 5.32 -17.64
CA ARG A 48 -21.21 5.88 -17.01
C ARG A 48 -21.83 4.92 -16.01
N ALA A 49 -21.86 3.62 -16.31
CA ALA A 49 -22.37 2.59 -15.39
C ALA A 49 -21.49 2.46 -14.13
N LYS A 50 -20.16 2.50 -14.27
CA LYS A 50 -19.25 2.52 -13.11
C LYS A 50 -19.43 3.78 -12.27
N TYR A 51 -19.58 4.92 -12.92
CA TYR A 51 -19.82 6.20 -12.24
C TYR A 51 -21.15 6.20 -11.49
N TYR A 52 -22.23 5.71 -12.12
CA TYR A 52 -23.52 5.52 -11.47
C TYR A 52 -23.41 4.67 -10.19
N ASN A 53 -22.75 3.51 -10.27
CA ASN A 53 -22.54 2.64 -9.11
C ASN A 53 -21.78 3.35 -7.98
N LEU A 54 -20.81 4.18 -8.33
CA LEU A 54 -20.05 4.98 -7.37
C LEU A 54 -20.93 6.04 -6.71
N CYS A 55 -21.73 6.78 -7.48
CA CYS A 55 -22.74 7.72 -6.96
C CYS A 55 -23.73 7.01 -6.03
N CYS A 56 -24.23 5.83 -6.40
CA CYS A 56 -25.12 5.02 -5.56
C CYS A 56 -24.50 4.63 -4.23
N SER A 57 -23.19 4.34 -4.21
CA SER A 57 -22.48 4.01 -2.96
C SER A 57 -22.48 5.14 -1.95
N GLN A 58 -22.55 6.40 -2.43
CA GLN A 58 -22.59 7.60 -1.60
C GLN A 58 -23.97 8.26 -1.54
N ARG A 59 -24.94 7.74 -2.30
CA ARG A 59 -26.29 8.31 -2.48
C ARG A 59 -26.27 9.79 -2.89
N MET A 60 -25.34 10.16 -3.76
CA MET A 60 -25.21 11.53 -4.25
C MET A 60 -24.55 11.59 -5.63
N PHE A 61 -24.78 12.70 -6.35
CA PHE A 61 -24.00 13.03 -7.54
C PHE A 61 -22.63 13.59 -7.14
N LEU A 62 -21.55 13.02 -7.68
CA LEU A 62 -20.21 13.46 -7.28
C LEU A 62 -19.79 14.81 -7.89
N LEU A 63 -20.47 15.29 -8.94
CA LEU A 63 -20.15 16.54 -9.65
C LEU A 63 -20.99 17.75 -9.23
N ASP A 64 -21.86 17.61 -8.24
CA ASP A 64 -22.88 18.62 -7.96
C ASP A 64 -22.33 19.95 -7.40
N HIS A 65 -21.08 19.95 -6.93
CA HIS A 65 -20.45 21.11 -6.30
C HIS A 65 -19.22 21.62 -7.07
N LEU A 66 -19.11 21.27 -8.36
CA LEU A 66 -18.01 21.74 -9.19
C LEU A 66 -17.96 23.27 -9.28
N ILE A 67 -16.74 23.81 -9.35
CA ILE A 67 -16.53 25.24 -9.55
C ILE A 67 -17.15 25.73 -10.88
N ASN A 68 -17.73 26.93 -10.85
CA ASN A 68 -18.30 27.56 -12.03
C ASN A 68 -17.23 27.77 -13.12
N GLY A 69 -17.61 27.56 -14.38
CA GLY A 69 -16.72 27.75 -15.54
C GLY A 69 -15.89 26.53 -15.94
N LEU A 70 -16.04 25.40 -15.26
CA LEU A 70 -15.42 24.14 -15.68
C LEU A 70 -15.97 23.67 -17.03
N SER A 71 -15.10 23.31 -17.97
CA SER A 71 -15.54 22.79 -19.28
C SER A 71 -16.14 21.39 -19.15
N THR A 72 -17.17 21.07 -19.95
CA THR A 72 -17.78 19.73 -20.01
C THR A 72 -16.76 18.64 -20.31
N LYS A 73 -15.81 18.93 -21.21
CA LYS A 73 -14.69 18.03 -21.53
C LYS A 73 -13.86 17.67 -20.31
N LEU A 74 -13.53 18.64 -19.46
CA LEU A 74 -12.77 18.37 -18.23
C LEU A 74 -13.60 17.51 -17.25
N ALA A 75 -14.90 17.79 -17.10
CA ALA A 75 -15.77 16.96 -16.26
C ALA A 75 -15.87 15.51 -16.76
N VAL A 76 -15.96 15.28 -18.07
CA VAL A 76 -15.95 13.94 -18.67
C VAL A 76 -14.65 13.21 -18.35
N VAL A 77 -13.51 13.90 -18.41
CA VAL A 77 -12.20 13.33 -18.02
C VAL A 77 -12.18 13.01 -16.52
N MET A 78 -12.65 13.92 -15.66
CA MET A 78 -12.70 13.69 -14.21
C MET A 78 -13.58 12.49 -13.83
N ILE A 79 -14.74 12.32 -14.48
CA ILE A 79 -15.61 11.15 -14.28
C ILE A 79 -14.86 9.87 -14.67
N SER A 80 -14.26 9.86 -15.87
CA SER A 80 -13.56 8.70 -16.38
C SER A 80 -12.41 8.29 -15.45
N GLU A 81 -11.58 9.25 -15.06
CA GLU A 81 -10.46 9.02 -14.17
C GLU A 81 -10.90 8.59 -12.77
N THR A 82 -11.96 9.22 -12.23
CA THR A 82 -12.55 8.83 -10.95
C THR A 82 -12.99 7.37 -10.97
N THR A 83 -13.66 6.92 -12.05
CA THR A 83 -14.09 5.51 -12.14
C THR A 83 -12.92 4.54 -12.26
N ASN A 84 -11.90 4.88 -13.05
CA ASN A 84 -10.72 4.05 -13.26
C ASN A 84 -9.90 3.91 -11.96
N ILE A 85 -9.60 5.03 -11.31
CA ILE A 85 -8.86 5.02 -10.05
C ILE A 85 -9.68 4.34 -8.94
N SER A 86 -10.99 4.59 -8.85
CA SER A 86 -11.84 3.93 -7.84
C SER A 86 -11.80 2.41 -7.96
N GLU A 87 -11.77 1.89 -9.19
CA GLU A 87 -11.63 0.46 -9.43
C GLU A 87 -10.24 -0.05 -9.08
N ALA A 88 -9.19 0.68 -9.45
CA ALA A 88 -7.81 0.35 -9.10
C ALA A 88 -7.59 0.34 -7.57
N VAL A 89 -8.15 1.30 -6.85
CA VAL A 89 -8.16 1.37 -5.37
C VAL A 89 -8.92 0.19 -4.76
N ARG A 90 -9.98 -0.29 -5.43
CA ARG A 90 -10.74 -1.46 -4.97
C ARG A 90 -9.96 -2.76 -5.17
N SER A 91 -9.12 -2.85 -6.21
CA SER A 91 -8.25 -4.00 -6.48
C SER A 91 -6.86 -3.90 -5.84
N ALA A 92 -6.52 -2.78 -5.21
CA ALA A 92 -5.22 -2.57 -4.60
C ALA A 92 -4.98 -3.58 -3.44
N ASP A 93 -3.73 -3.98 -3.31
CA ASP A 93 -3.24 -4.89 -2.28
C ASP A 93 -1.97 -4.34 -1.62
N VAL A 94 -1.41 -5.07 -0.66
CA VAL A 94 -0.21 -4.64 0.09
C VAL A 94 1.05 -4.53 -0.78
N SER A 95 1.06 -5.12 -1.97
CA SER A 95 2.16 -5.01 -2.95
C SER A 95 2.02 -3.79 -3.86
N THR A 96 0.86 -3.13 -3.85
CA THR A 96 0.63 -1.89 -4.58
C THR A 96 1.61 -0.83 -4.11
N SER A 97 2.32 -0.20 -5.04
CA SER A 97 3.38 0.74 -4.67
C SER A 97 2.81 1.96 -3.95
N LEU A 98 3.53 2.44 -2.92
CA LEU A 98 3.19 3.68 -2.22
C LEU A 98 3.07 4.86 -3.18
N HIS A 99 3.96 4.93 -4.18
CA HIS A 99 3.93 5.96 -5.21
C HIS A 99 2.58 5.97 -5.97
N HIS A 100 2.03 4.81 -6.34
CA HIS A 100 0.73 4.76 -7.00
C HIS A 100 -0.40 5.27 -6.10
N LEU A 101 -0.41 4.86 -4.82
CA LEU A 101 -1.40 5.33 -3.86
C LEU A 101 -1.32 6.84 -3.64
N GLU A 102 -0.10 7.41 -3.57
CA GLU A 102 0.13 8.85 -3.43
C GLU A 102 -0.26 9.63 -4.69
N CYS A 103 -0.01 9.09 -5.88
CA CYS A 103 -0.49 9.68 -7.13
C CYS A 103 -2.02 9.73 -7.16
N TRP A 104 -2.70 8.65 -6.78
CA TRP A 104 -4.16 8.61 -6.71
C TRP A 104 -4.73 9.60 -5.68
N GLU A 105 -4.09 9.73 -4.52
CA GLU A 105 -4.49 10.70 -3.50
C GLU A 105 -4.39 12.13 -4.04
N LYS A 106 -3.26 12.48 -4.68
CA LYS A 106 -3.06 13.81 -5.30
C LYS A 106 -4.08 14.10 -6.39
N THR A 107 -4.41 13.11 -7.24
CA THR A 107 -5.44 13.26 -8.26
C THR A 107 -6.79 13.56 -7.62
N PHE A 108 -7.19 12.80 -6.59
CA PHE A 108 -8.45 13.08 -5.91
C PHE A 108 -8.44 14.37 -5.09
N LYS A 109 -7.31 14.78 -4.54
CA LYS A 109 -7.16 16.09 -3.92
C LYS A 109 -7.46 17.19 -4.93
N ALA A 110 -6.89 17.10 -6.13
CA ALA A 110 -7.17 18.05 -7.21
C ALA A 110 -8.64 18.03 -7.64
N PHE A 111 -9.27 16.86 -7.74
CA PHE A 111 -10.70 16.77 -8.07
C PHE A 111 -11.60 17.34 -6.97
N GLU A 112 -11.25 17.12 -5.71
CA GLU A 112 -11.95 17.71 -4.57
C GLU A 112 -11.80 19.23 -4.55
N ASP A 113 -10.60 19.76 -4.86
CA ASP A 113 -10.36 21.20 -4.98
C ASP A 113 -11.15 21.84 -6.13
N LEU A 114 -11.47 21.07 -7.17
CA LEU A 114 -12.37 21.47 -8.24
C LEU A 114 -13.86 21.34 -7.87
N GLY A 115 -14.18 20.85 -6.67
CA GLY A 115 -15.54 20.74 -6.14
C GLY A 115 -16.19 19.36 -6.30
N MET A 116 -15.44 18.34 -6.70
CA MET A 116 -15.97 16.98 -6.81
C MET A 116 -16.06 16.30 -5.44
N ALA A 117 -17.17 15.63 -5.14
CA ALA A 117 -17.38 14.95 -3.86
C ALA A 117 -16.63 13.61 -3.78
N VAL A 118 -15.29 13.65 -3.68
CA VAL A 118 -14.42 12.45 -3.67
C VAL A 118 -13.73 12.20 -2.33
N GLY A 119 -14.08 12.96 -1.29
CA GLY A 119 -13.46 12.85 0.05
C GLY A 119 -13.55 11.44 0.66
N PHE A 120 -14.61 10.69 0.35
CA PHE A 120 -14.75 9.30 0.79
C PHE A 120 -13.67 8.36 0.21
N ILE A 121 -13.25 8.60 -1.04
CA ILE A 121 -12.17 7.83 -1.69
C ILE A 121 -10.83 8.25 -1.10
N ARG A 122 -10.62 9.54 -0.87
CA ARG A 122 -9.42 10.07 -0.22
C ARG A 122 -9.22 9.48 1.18
N ASN A 123 -10.29 9.40 1.97
CA ASN A 123 -10.25 8.78 3.29
C ASN A 123 -9.87 7.29 3.21
N ARG A 124 -10.35 6.57 2.19
CA ARG A 124 -9.94 5.17 1.95
C ARG A 124 -8.46 5.09 1.55
N LEU A 125 -7.99 5.97 0.67
CA LEU A 125 -6.59 6.04 0.25
C LEU A 125 -5.63 6.35 1.41
N HIS A 126 -5.97 7.27 2.30
CA HIS A 126 -5.16 7.54 3.49
C HIS A 126 -4.98 6.31 4.36
N LYS A 127 -6.05 5.54 4.61
CA LYS A 127 -5.97 4.28 5.36
C LYS A 127 -5.10 3.25 4.65
N LEU A 128 -5.21 3.13 3.33
CA LEU A 128 -4.36 2.23 2.55
C LEU A 128 -2.88 2.65 2.61
N LEU A 129 -2.59 3.95 2.56
CA LEU A 129 -1.23 4.49 2.70
C LEU A 129 -0.65 4.20 4.08
N GLU A 130 -1.43 4.37 5.16
CA GLU A 130 -1.01 4.06 6.53
C GLU A 130 -0.66 2.56 6.66
N ILE A 131 -1.56 1.68 6.23
CA ILE A 131 -1.34 0.22 6.26
C ILE A 131 -0.11 -0.17 5.43
N SER A 132 0.08 0.45 4.26
CA SER A 132 1.20 0.14 3.38
C SER A 132 2.54 0.57 3.98
N ARG A 133 2.59 1.74 4.64
CA ARG A 133 3.79 2.23 5.35
C ARG A 133 4.14 1.35 6.55
N GLU A 134 3.13 0.92 7.31
CA GLU A 134 3.32 -0.01 8.42
C GLU A 134 3.86 -1.37 7.93
N ALA A 135 3.27 -1.90 6.85
CA ALA A 135 3.74 -3.15 6.23
C ALA A 135 5.19 -3.06 5.77
N GLN A 136 5.59 -1.95 5.14
CA GLN A 136 6.96 -1.70 4.72
C GLN A 136 7.93 -1.66 5.92
N SER A 137 7.61 -0.88 6.95
CA SER A 137 8.44 -0.76 8.17
C SER A 137 8.63 -2.10 8.89
N ASN A 138 7.56 -2.89 8.97
CA ASN A 138 7.60 -4.23 9.57
C ASN A 138 8.50 -5.18 8.78
N ASN A 139 8.50 -5.08 7.44
CA ASN A 139 9.37 -5.90 6.60
C ASN A 139 10.85 -5.50 6.75
N GLU A 140 11.14 -4.20 6.73
CA GLU A 140 12.50 -3.67 6.93
C GLU A 140 13.06 -4.08 8.30
N SER A 141 12.26 -3.96 9.36
CA SER A 141 12.64 -4.38 10.72
C SER A 141 12.95 -5.89 10.78
N LYS A 142 12.13 -6.73 10.14
CA LYS A 142 12.35 -8.18 10.07
C LYS A 142 13.59 -8.55 9.26
N MET A 143 13.89 -7.82 8.18
CA MET A 143 15.11 -8.04 7.41
C MET A 143 16.36 -7.73 8.24
N ILE A 144 16.35 -6.67 9.04
CA ILE A 144 17.48 -6.33 9.92
C ILE A 144 17.72 -7.44 10.95
N VAL A 145 16.65 -7.89 11.62
CA VAL A 145 16.73 -8.99 12.60
C VAL A 145 17.26 -10.27 11.96
N ARG A 146 16.80 -10.59 10.73
CA ARG A 146 17.29 -11.75 9.99
C ARG A 146 18.78 -11.63 9.66
N ALA A 147 19.22 -10.48 9.14
CA ALA A 147 20.63 -10.25 8.85
C ALA A 147 21.53 -10.39 10.09
N GLN A 148 21.04 -9.93 11.25
CA GLN A 148 21.74 -10.10 12.52
C GLN A 148 21.81 -11.58 12.94
N ALA A 149 20.72 -12.34 12.78
CA ALA A 149 20.70 -13.77 13.06
C ALA A 149 21.66 -14.54 12.14
N ASP A 150 21.69 -14.22 10.85
CA ASP A 150 22.59 -14.83 9.87
C ASP A 150 24.07 -14.56 10.23
N HIS A 151 24.39 -13.33 10.66
CA HIS A 151 25.74 -12.97 11.12
C HIS A 151 26.15 -13.76 12.38
N VAL A 152 25.27 -13.88 13.38
CA VAL A 152 25.54 -14.68 14.59
C VAL A 152 25.74 -16.14 14.23
N SER A 153 24.92 -16.70 13.34
CA SER A 153 25.05 -18.07 12.87
C SER A 153 26.42 -18.33 12.26
N GLY A 154 26.90 -17.45 11.36
CA GLY A 154 28.22 -17.59 10.74
C GLY A 154 29.39 -17.51 11.74
N ASN A 155 29.27 -16.65 12.76
CA ASN A 155 30.27 -16.56 13.83
C ASN A 155 30.32 -17.84 14.67
N LEU A 156 29.16 -18.43 14.99
CA LEU A 156 29.09 -19.69 15.73
C LEU A 156 29.68 -20.84 14.93
N GLU A 157 29.39 -20.91 13.62
CA GLU A 157 29.96 -21.92 12.73
C GLU A 157 31.49 -21.82 12.65
N THR A 158 32.02 -20.61 12.47
CA THR A 158 33.47 -20.36 12.51
C THR A 158 34.09 -20.78 13.84
N THR A 159 33.42 -20.46 14.96
CA THR A 159 33.90 -20.85 16.30
C THR A 159 33.89 -22.37 16.47
N SER A 160 32.87 -23.06 15.97
CA SER A 160 32.77 -24.52 16.00
C SER A 160 33.94 -25.17 15.27
N LEU A 161 34.24 -24.72 14.06
CA LEU A 161 35.37 -25.22 13.27
C LEU A 161 36.71 -25.03 13.98
N ASN A 162 36.89 -23.88 14.65
CA ASN A 162 38.11 -23.62 15.43
C ASN A 162 38.23 -24.57 16.63
N VAL A 163 37.11 -24.86 17.31
CA VAL A 163 37.09 -25.81 18.44
C VAL A 163 37.38 -27.24 17.95
N GLU A 164 36.80 -27.67 16.83
CA GLU A 164 37.07 -28.98 16.23
C GLU A 164 38.54 -29.15 15.85
N ALA A 165 39.15 -28.11 15.25
CA ALA A 165 40.58 -28.11 14.93
C ALA A 165 41.45 -28.21 16.19
N LEU A 166 41.09 -27.50 17.26
CA LEU A 166 41.81 -27.57 18.55
C LEU A 166 41.70 -28.97 19.17
N ILE A 167 40.51 -29.57 19.15
CA ILE A 167 40.29 -30.94 19.63
C ILE A 167 41.21 -31.91 18.88
N GLY A 168 41.20 -31.88 17.54
CA GLY A 168 42.04 -32.76 16.73
C GLY A 168 43.54 -32.57 17.00
N SER A 169 43.99 -31.34 17.23
CA SER A 169 45.37 -31.05 17.61
C SER A 169 45.74 -31.66 18.97
N LEU A 170 44.86 -31.51 19.97
CA LEU A 170 45.08 -32.06 21.31
C LEU A 170 45.07 -33.59 21.31
N GLU A 171 44.19 -34.22 20.54
CA GLU A 171 44.15 -35.68 20.39
C GLU A 171 45.46 -36.22 19.81
N ALA A 172 46.04 -35.56 18.81
CA ALA A 172 47.33 -35.93 18.23
C ALA A 172 48.50 -35.75 19.22
N GLU A 173 48.47 -34.70 20.06
CA GLU A 173 49.46 -34.48 21.10
C GLU A 173 49.39 -35.55 22.20
N ILE A 174 48.17 -35.88 22.65
CA ILE A 174 47.93 -36.96 23.62
C ILE A 174 48.48 -38.28 23.10
N GLU A 175 48.22 -38.62 21.84
CA GLU A 175 48.74 -39.84 21.21
C GLU A 175 50.28 -39.87 21.19
N THR A 176 50.88 -38.74 20.82
CA THR A 176 52.34 -38.60 20.79
C THR A 176 52.96 -38.77 22.18
N LEU A 177 52.34 -38.17 23.20
CA LEU A 177 52.77 -38.29 24.60
C LEU A 177 52.60 -39.73 25.11
N ARG A 178 51.52 -40.41 24.73
CA ARG A 178 51.30 -41.82 25.07
C ARG A 178 52.43 -42.71 24.56
N TRP A 179 52.78 -42.59 23.28
CA TRP A 179 53.90 -43.34 22.68
C TRP A 179 55.25 -43.04 23.38
N LYS A 180 55.54 -41.76 23.66
CA LYS A 180 56.76 -41.38 24.39
C LYS A 180 56.80 -42.02 25.79
N ASN A 181 55.67 -42.04 26.50
CA ASN A 181 55.60 -42.61 27.83
C ASN A 181 55.73 -44.14 27.83
N GLU A 182 55.15 -44.83 26.84
CA GLU A 182 55.34 -46.26 26.63
C GLU A 182 56.82 -46.61 26.40
N LYS A 183 57.51 -45.82 25.57
CA LYS A 183 58.94 -45.97 25.32
C LYS A 183 59.78 -45.77 26.59
N LEU A 184 59.52 -44.70 27.34
CA LEU A 184 60.18 -44.44 28.62
C LEU A 184 59.95 -45.59 29.61
N GLY A 185 58.73 -46.14 29.66
CA GLY A 185 58.41 -47.30 30.49
C GLY A 185 59.19 -48.56 30.10
N PHE A 186 59.47 -48.77 28.80
CA PHE A 186 60.36 -49.84 28.34
C PHE A 186 61.81 -49.59 28.77
N GLU A 187 62.36 -48.40 28.49
CA GLU A 187 63.74 -48.02 28.85
C GLU A 187 63.98 -48.14 30.37
N PHE A 188 63.03 -47.67 31.17
CA PHE A 188 63.07 -47.77 32.64
C PHE A 188 63.14 -49.23 33.11
N ARG A 189 62.31 -50.12 32.54
CA ARG A 189 62.31 -51.55 32.91
C ARG A 189 63.60 -52.26 32.52
N GLU A 190 64.15 -51.94 31.36
CA GLU A 190 65.43 -52.49 30.91
C GLU A 190 66.55 -52.09 31.88
N LEU A 191 66.67 -50.80 32.19
CA LEU A 191 67.66 -50.27 33.14
C LEU A 191 67.50 -50.90 34.53
N ALA A 192 66.27 -50.99 35.04
CA ALA A 192 66.00 -51.56 36.36
C ALA A 192 66.32 -53.07 36.46
N ARG A 193 66.37 -53.79 35.34
CA ARG A 193 66.64 -55.24 35.28
C ARG A 193 68.08 -55.58 34.91
N ALA A 194 68.93 -54.58 34.63
CA ALA A 194 70.32 -54.79 34.30
C ALA A 194 71.11 -55.37 35.50
N PRO A 195 72.14 -56.23 35.26
CA PRO A 195 73.05 -56.66 36.31
C PRO A 195 73.81 -55.48 36.93
N TRP A 196 74.15 -55.59 38.21
CA TRP A 196 74.98 -54.61 38.94
C TRP A 196 76.42 -54.57 38.44
#